data_AF-A0A7S2SW82-F1
#
_entry.id   AF-A0A7S2SW82-F1
#
_cell.length_a   1.000
_cell.length_b   1.000
_cell.length_c   1.000
_cell.angle_alpha   90.00
_cell.angle_beta   90.00
_cell.angle_gamma   90.00
#
_symmetry.space_group_name_H-M   'P 1'
#
loop_
_entity.id
_entity.type
_entity.pdbx_description
1 polymer ?
#
loop_
_entity_poly.entity_id
_entity_poly.type
_entity_poly.pdbx_seq_one_letter_code
_entity_poly.pdbx_strand_id
1 'polypeptide(L)'
;LVAKEQNLALFEVPTGWKYFGNLMDSKELYGGEDYTPFICGEESFGTGSNHVREKDGMWAVLAWLSVLASYNTSPEKPLFTVQQVTEKHWEVYGRNYYCRYDYEGVESAAANDMMTAMTSATEANAGRSFGAYTVA
;
A
#
# COMPACT_ATOMS: atom_id res chain seq x y z
N LEU A 1 8.08 -5.67 3.05
CA LEU A 1 9.27 -5.97 2.22
C LEU A 1 10.16 -4.72 2.16
N VAL A 2 9.72 -3.64 1.52
CA VAL A 2 10.47 -2.36 1.47
C VAL A 2 10.75 -1.75 2.85
N ALA A 3 9.73 -1.51 3.68
CA ALA A 3 9.92 -0.86 4.99
C ALA A 3 10.86 -1.66 5.91
N LYS A 4 10.77 -3.00 5.89
CA LYS A 4 11.69 -3.88 6.61
C LYS A 4 13.13 -3.73 6.11
N GLU A 5 13.32 -3.79 4.79
CA GLU A 5 14.65 -3.68 4.16
C GLU A 5 15.30 -2.31 4.39
N GLN A 6 14.48 -1.25 4.37
CA GLN A 6 14.93 0.14 4.54
C GLN A 6 14.87 0.62 5.99
N ASN A 7 14.51 -0.25 6.95
CA ASN A 7 14.34 0.07 8.37
C ASN A 7 13.43 1.30 8.62
N LEU A 8 12.27 1.31 7.96
CA LEU A 8 11.25 2.35 8.07
C LEU A 8 10.12 1.90 9.01
N ALA A 9 9.57 2.85 9.77
CA ALA A 9 8.31 2.62 10.49
C ALA A 9 7.19 2.29 9.48
N LEU A 10 6.37 1.29 9.81
CA LEU A 10 5.26 0.83 8.97
C LEU A 10 3.98 0.77 9.79
N PHE A 11 2.91 1.33 9.22
CA PHE A 11 1.60 1.40 9.85
C PHE A 11 0.55 0.79 8.92
N GLU A 12 -0.15 -0.22 9.42
CA GLU A 12 -1.42 -0.66 8.85
C GLU A 12 -2.53 0.02 9.64
N VAL A 13 -3.35 0.82 8.96
CA VAL A 13 -4.42 1.61 9.58
C VAL A 13 -5.76 1.28 8.91
N PRO A 14 -6.90 1.43 9.62
CA PRO A 14 -8.20 1.24 9.00
C PRO A 14 -8.44 2.23 7.86
N THR A 15 -9.37 1.92 6.95
CA THR A 15 -9.80 2.84 5.89
C THR A 15 -10.23 4.18 6.47
N GLY A 16 -9.72 5.26 5.89
CA GLY A 16 -10.06 6.63 6.30
C GLY A 16 -8.84 7.50 6.58
N TRP A 17 -8.77 8.64 5.90
CA TRP A 17 -7.62 9.54 5.91
C TRP A 17 -7.23 10.11 7.28
N LYS A 18 -8.18 10.18 8.22
CA LYS A 18 -7.95 10.66 9.60
C LYS A 18 -6.79 9.95 10.31
N TYR A 19 -6.56 8.67 10.04
CA TYR A 19 -5.48 7.93 10.68
C TYR A 19 -4.10 8.36 10.17
N PHE A 20 -3.98 8.69 8.89
CA PHE A 20 -2.74 9.26 8.34
C PHE A 20 -2.48 10.66 8.89
N GLY A 21 -3.50 11.51 8.98
CA GLY A 21 -3.38 12.83 9.60
C GLY A 21 -2.80 12.77 11.02
N ASN A 22 -3.36 11.89 11.86
CA ASN A 22 -2.87 11.68 13.22
C ASN A 22 -1.39 11.24 13.27
N LEU A 23 -0.94 10.40 12.33
CA LEU A 23 0.45 9.95 12.25
C LEU A 23 1.37 11.07 11.75
N MET A 24 0.95 11.86 10.75
CA MET A 24 1.70 13.02 10.26
C MET A 24 1.90 14.07 11.36
N ASP A 25 0.88 14.25 12.21
CA ASP A 25 0.86 15.24 13.30
C ASP A 25 1.41 14.70 14.62
N SER A 26 1.92 13.46 14.65
CA SER A 26 2.28 12.75 15.88
C SER A 26 3.21 13.57 16.78
N LYS A 27 4.26 14.17 16.22
CA LYS A 27 5.17 15.05 16.97
C LYS A 27 4.64 16.46 17.16
N GLU A 28 4.23 17.12 16.07
CA GLU A 28 3.93 18.55 16.07
C GLU A 28 2.71 18.91 16.92
N LEU A 29 1.65 18.10 16.88
CA LEU A 29 0.41 18.36 17.61
C LEU A 29 0.25 17.52 18.88
N TYR A 30 0.80 16.30 18.89
CA TYR A 30 0.56 15.34 19.97
C TYR A 30 1.79 15.03 20.83
N GLY A 31 2.95 15.62 20.53
CA GLY A 31 4.19 15.40 21.30
C GLY A 31 4.73 13.98 21.25
N GLY A 32 4.27 13.18 20.29
CA GLY A 32 4.72 11.82 20.02
C GLY A 32 6.00 11.75 19.17
N GLU A 33 6.23 10.58 18.58
CA GLU A 33 7.41 10.32 17.74
C GLU A 33 7.34 11.07 16.40
N ASP A 34 8.50 11.45 15.86
CA ASP A 34 8.58 12.05 14.53
C ASP A 34 8.56 10.96 13.46
N TYR A 35 7.44 10.79 12.79
CA TYR A 35 7.34 9.89 11.65
C TYR A 35 7.57 10.61 10.31
N THR A 36 8.02 11.87 10.33
CA THR A 36 8.31 12.61 9.10
C THR A 36 9.77 12.45 8.66
N PRO A 37 10.05 12.38 7.34
CA PRO A 37 9.12 12.46 6.21
C PRO A 37 8.18 11.25 6.13
N PHE A 38 6.91 11.49 5.77
CA PHE A 38 5.84 10.49 5.80
C PHE A 38 5.29 10.23 4.39
N ILE A 39 4.98 8.98 4.08
CA ILE A 39 4.30 8.56 2.86
C ILE A 39 3.12 7.67 3.22
N CYS A 40 2.01 7.82 2.52
CA CYS A 40 0.81 7.01 2.74
C CYS A 40 0.07 6.75 1.44
N GLY A 41 -0.75 5.70 1.45
CA GLY A 41 -1.59 5.35 0.32
C GLY A 41 -2.67 4.34 0.69
N GLU A 42 -3.69 4.26 -0.15
CA GLU A 42 -4.81 3.33 -0.08
C GLU A 42 -4.93 2.61 -1.42
N GLU A 43 -5.47 1.39 -1.41
CA GLU A 43 -5.66 0.57 -2.60
C GLU A 43 -6.61 1.19 -3.63
N SER A 44 -7.49 2.10 -3.17
CA SER A 44 -8.43 2.86 -3.99
C SER A 44 -7.78 4.05 -4.72
N PHE A 45 -6.56 3.88 -5.24
CA PHE A 45 -5.80 4.86 -6.03
C PHE A 45 -5.52 6.19 -5.32
N GLY A 46 -5.42 6.16 -4.00
CA GLY A 46 -5.04 7.31 -3.18
C GLY A 46 -3.59 7.24 -2.74
N THR A 47 -2.79 8.29 -2.95
CA THR A 47 -1.41 8.38 -2.45
C THR A 47 -1.11 9.82 -2.02
N GLY A 48 -0.30 9.98 -0.98
CA GLY A 48 0.07 11.29 -0.45
C GLY A 48 1.30 11.25 0.46
N SER A 49 1.68 12.44 0.94
CA SER A 49 2.79 12.65 1.88
C SER A 49 2.40 13.75 2.88
N ASN A 50 3.28 14.07 3.83
CA ASN A 50 3.00 15.06 4.89
C ASN A 50 3.05 16.53 4.43
N HIS A 51 3.20 16.81 3.13
CA HIS A 51 3.21 18.16 2.56
C HIS A 51 1.85 18.86 2.64
N VAL A 52 0.77 18.09 2.62
CA VAL A 52 -0.60 18.56 2.87
C VAL A 52 -1.32 17.53 3.75
N ARG A 53 -2.47 17.90 4.33
CA ARG A 53 -3.32 16.97 5.09
C ARG A 53 -4.43 16.37 4.21
N GLU A 54 -4.08 16.02 2.99
CA GLU A 54 -4.96 15.38 2.00
C GLU A 54 -4.18 14.43 1.08
N LYS A 55 -4.91 13.59 0.34
CA LYS A 55 -4.33 12.86 -0.80
C LYS A 55 -4.03 13.84 -1.93
N ASP A 56 -3.00 13.54 -2.73
CA ASP A 56 -2.58 14.42 -3.81
C ASP A 56 -2.14 13.63 -5.04
N GLY A 57 -3.05 13.55 -6.03
CA GLY A 57 -2.82 12.83 -7.27
C GLY A 57 -1.76 13.47 -8.15
N MET A 58 -1.67 14.80 -8.17
CA MET A 58 -0.66 15.49 -8.99
C MET A 58 0.74 15.29 -8.40
N TRP A 59 0.84 15.38 -7.07
CA TRP A 59 2.07 15.03 -6.37
C TRP A 59 2.49 13.58 -6.65
N ALA A 60 1.57 12.62 -6.65
CA ALA A 60 1.89 11.22 -6.94
C ALA A 60 2.42 11.02 -8.37
N VAL A 61 1.85 11.72 -9.36
CA VAL A 61 2.36 11.72 -10.74
C VAL A 61 3.76 12.33 -10.81
N LEU A 62 3.98 13.48 -10.17
CA LEU A 62 5.29 14.12 -10.12
C LEU A 62 6.34 13.24 -9.43
N ALA A 63 5.98 12.56 -8.35
CA ALA A 63 6.85 11.59 -7.67
C ALA A 63 7.27 10.46 -8.63
N TRP A 64 6.34 9.90 -9.40
CA TRP A 64 6.66 8.90 -10.44
C TRP A 64 7.55 9.45 -11.55
N LEU A 65 7.31 10.69 -12.00
CA LEU A 65 8.18 11.35 -12.98
C LEU A 65 9.59 11.58 -12.41
N SER A 66 9.72 11.92 -11.13
CA SER A 66 11.02 12.02 -10.46
C SER A 66 11.75 10.67 -10.40
N VAL A 67 11.03 9.57 -10.10
CA VAL A 67 11.60 8.22 -10.17
C VAL A 67 12.07 7.92 -11.58
N LEU A 68 11.23 8.12 -12.61
CA LEU A 68 11.59 7.87 -14.00
C LEU A 68 12.79 8.72 -14.46
N ALA A 69 12.84 9.99 -14.06
CA ALA A 69 13.96 10.89 -14.38
C ALA A 69 15.28 10.38 -13.80
N SER A 70 15.26 9.77 -12.61
CA SER A 70 16.47 9.18 -12.00
C SER A 70 17.04 7.98 -12.78
N TYR A 71 16.20 7.27 -13.52
CA TYR A 71 16.64 6.18 -14.42
C TYR A 71 17.04 6.69 -15.81
N ASN A 72 16.52 7.85 -16.23
CA ASN A 72 16.64 8.39 -17.59
C ASN A 72 17.52 9.65 -17.64
N THR A 73 18.77 9.54 -17.17
CA THR A 73 19.68 10.69 -17.00
C THR A 73 20.36 11.16 -18.29
N SER A 74 20.22 10.46 -19.41
CA SER A 74 20.78 10.85 -20.71
C SER A 74 19.77 10.61 -21.84
N PRO A 75 19.60 11.57 -22.77
CA PRO A 75 18.72 11.42 -23.92
C PRO A 75 19.26 10.45 -24.99
N GLU A 76 20.53 10.01 -24.88
CA GLU A 76 21.17 9.11 -25.84
C GLU A 76 20.88 7.63 -25.56
N LYS A 77 20.43 7.32 -24.33
CA LYS A 77 20.09 5.96 -23.91
C LYS A 77 18.64 5.64 -24.26
N PRO A 78 18.30 4.37 -24.55
CA PRO A 78 16.92 3.94 -24.65
C PRO A 78 16.15 4.29 -23.37
N LEU A 79 14.88 4.70 -23.54
CA LEU A 79 14.00 5.02 -22.43
C LEU A 79 13.86 3.82 -21.48
N PHE A 80 14.18 4.03 -20.21
CA PHE A 80 13.87 3.11 -19.13
C PHE A 80 12.41 3.27 -18.72
N THR A 81 11.62 2.21 -18.90
CA THR A 81 10.14 2.27 -18.81
C THR A 81 9.63 2.02 -17.39
N VAL A 82 8.35 2.39 -17.15
CA VAL A 82 7.65 2.08 -15.89
C VAL A 82 7.65 0.58 -15.60
N GLN A 83 7.47 -0.27 -16.63
CA GLN A 83 7.53 -1.72 -16.47
C GLN A 83 8.89 -2.14 -15.92
N GLN A 84 9.99 -1.66 -16.51
CA GLN A 84 11.33 -2.03 -16.08
C GLN A 84 11.67 -1.52 -14.66
N VAL A 85 11.18 -0.34 -14.27
CA VAL A 85 11.30 0.16 -12.89
C VAL A 85 10.57 -0.79 -11.93
N THR A 86 9.36 -1.20 -12.30
CA THR A 86 8.52 -2.07 -11.46
C THR A 86 9.09 -3.48 -11.35
N GLU A 87 9.59 -4.05 -12.44
CA GLU A 87 10.25 -5.36 -12.46
C GLU A 87 11.52 -5.35 -11.62
N LYS A 88 12.37 -4.31 -11.73
CA LYS A 88 13.52 -4.14 -10.84
C LYS A 88 13.13 -4.02 -9.37
N HIS A 89 12.02 -3.35 -9.06
CA HIS A 89 11.51 -3.29 -7.70
C HIS A 89 11.12 -4.68 -7.20
N TRP A 90 10.45 -5.49 -8.03
CA TRP A 90 10.10 -6.87 -7.69
C TRP A 90 11.31 -7.80 -7.57
N GLU A 91 12.36 -7.59 -8.35
CA GLU A 91 13.63 -8.34 -8.22
C GLU A 91 14.27 -8.14 -6.85
N VAL A 92 14.21 -6.92 -6.31
CA VAL A 92 14.82 -6.58 -5.01
C VAL A 92 13.91 -7.00 -3.85
N TYR A 93 12.63 -6.68 -3.92
CA TYR A 93 11.73 -6.78 -2.76
C TYR A 93 10.76 -7.96 -2.83
N GLY A 94 10.63 -8.64 -3.98
CA GLY A 94 9.56 -9.59 -4.26
C GLY A 94 8.29 -8.92 -4.80
N ARG A 95 7.32 -9.72 -5.25
CA ARG A 95 6.06 -9.26 -5.84
C ARG A 95 4.87 -9.62 -4.97
N ASN A 96 4.08 -8.61 -4.61
CA ASN A 96 2.76 -8.80 -4.00
C ASN A 96 1.70 -8.92 -5.10
N TYR A 97 1.11 -10.11 -5.25
CA TYR A 97 -0.05 -10.29 -6.12
C TYR A 97 -1.30 -9.77 -5.39
N TYR A 98 -2.03 -8.87 -6.04
CA TYR A 98 -3.22 -8.25 -5.49
C TYR A 98 -4.37 -8.36 -6.48
N CYS A 99 -5.56 -8.68 -5.97
CA CYS A 99 -6.80 -8.68 -6.72
C CYS A 99 -7.97 -8.42 -5.76
N ARG A 100 -9.02 -7.76 -6.25
CA ARG A 100 -10.23 -7.45 -5.49
C ARG A 100 -11.44 -7.96 -6.26
N TYR A 101 -12.31 -8.72 -5.58
CA TYR A 101 -13.56 -9.25 -6.13
C TYR A 101 -14.72 -8.55 -5.45
N ASP A 102 -15.51 -7.82 -6.22
CA ASP A 102 -16.65 -7.06 -5.73
C ASP A 102 -17.95 -7.84 -6.01
N TYR A 103 -18.67 -8.23 -4.95
CA TYR A 103 -19.97 -8.90 -5.03
C TYR A 103 -21.08 -7.91 -4.68
N GLU A 104 -21.59 -7.23 -5.69
CA GLU A 104 -22.59 -6.17 -5.53
C GLU A 104 -24.03 -6.72 -5.57
N GLY A 105 -24.96 -6.02 -4.92
CA GLY A 105 -26.39 -6.37 -4.96
C GLY A 105 -26.75 -7.69 -4.27
N VAL A 106 -25.92 -8.17 -3.34
CA VAL A 106 -26.16 -9.38 -2.56
C VAL A 106 -27.16 -9.15 -1.42
N GLU A 107 -27.80 -10.22 -0.97
CA GLU A 107 -28.72 -10.19 0.17
C GLU A 107 -27.94 -10.00 1.48
N SER A 108 -28.44 -9.14 2.37
CA SER A 108 -27.72 -8.70 3.58
C SER A 108 -27.52 -9.82 4.60
N ALA A 109 -28.54 -10.65 4.86
CA ALA A 109 -28.41 -11.77 5.77
C ALA A 109 -27.38 -12.80 5.26
N ALA A 110 -27.42 -13.16 3.97
CA ALA A 110 -26.45 -14.05 3.34
C ALA A 110 -25.01 -13.49 3.40
N ALA A 111 -24.83 -12.18 3.22
CA ALA A 111 -23.53 -11.53 3.38
C ALA A 111 -23.03 -11.59 4.84
N ASN A 112 -23.91 -11.36 5.82
CA ASN A 112 -23.59 -11.48 7.24
C ASN A 112 -23.24 -12.92 7.63
N ASP A 113 -23.95 -13.90 7.10
CA ASP A 113 -23.68 -15.32 7.31
C ASP A 113 -22.31 -15.70 6.74
N MET A 114 -21.96 -15.22 5.54
CA MET A 114 -20.64 -15.42 4.94
C MET A 114 -19.53 -14.83 5.83
N MET A 115 -19.67 -13.58 6.28
CA MET A 115 -18.68 -12.94 7.16
C MET A 115 -18.53 -13.68 8.49
N THR A 116 -19.63 -14.16 9.06
CA THR A 116 -19.63 -14.98 10.28
C THR A 116 -18.90 -16.31 10.06
N ALA A 117 -19.18 -16.99 8.95
CA ALA A 117 -18.52 -18.25 8.60
C ALA A 117 -17.02 -18.05 8.35
N MET A 118 -16.63 -17.00 7.62
CA MET A 118 -15.22 -16.68 7.36
C MET A 118 -14.47 -16.38 8.66
N THR A 119 -15.04 -15.55 9.54
CA THR A 119 -14.42 -15.17 10.81
C THR A 119 -14.25 -16.40 11.72
N SER A 120 -15.27 -17.26 11.78
CA SER A 120 -15.23 -18.50 12.57
C SER A 120 -14.21 -19.51 12.06
N ALA A 121 -13.90 -19.48 10.75
CA ALA A 121 -12.94 -20.38 10.13
C ALA A 121 -11.48 -19.88 10.18
N THR A 122 -11.21 -18.71 10.78
CA THR A 122 -9.88 -18.07 10.77
C THR A 122 -8.77 -19.01 11.26
N GLU A 123 -8.91 -19.57 12.46
CA GLU A 123 -7.90 -20.47 13.05
C GLU A 123 -7.71 -21.75 12.21
N ALA A 124 -8.80 -22.29 11.65
CA ALA A 124 -8.76 -23.50 10.82
C ALA A 124 -8.17 -23.26 9.42
N ASN A 125 -8.15 -22.01 8.96
CA ASN A 125 -7.58 -21.64 7.67
C ASN A 125 -6.08 -21.31 7.75
N ALA A 126 -5.58 -20.85 8.89
CA ALA A 126 -4.14 -20.61 9.08
C ALA A 126 -3.34 -21.89 8.83
N GLY A 127 -2.31 -21.80 8.00
CA GLY A 127 -1.49 -22.94 7.59
C GLY A 127 -2.12 -23.87 6.54
N ARG A 128 -3.36 -23.61 6.09
CA ARG A 128 -4.00 -24.41 5.04
C ARG A 128 -3.40 -24.08 3.67
N SER A 129 -3.12 -25.11 2.88
CA SER A 129 -2.56 -24.94 1.53
C SER A 129 -3.64 -24.99 0.44
N PHE A 130 -3.49 -24.10 -0.56
CA PHE A 130 -4.27 -24.03 -1.78
C PHE A 130 -3.31 -24.01 -2.98
N GLY A 131 -3.14 -25.16 -3.62
CA GLY A 131 -2.11 -25.32 -4.65
C GLY A 131 -0.72 -25.08 -4.07
N ALA A 132 0.02 -24.12 -4.63
CA ALA A 132 1.36 -23.74 -4.17
C ALA A 132 1.36 -22.72 -3.02
N TYR A 133 0.20 -22.22 -2.60
CA TYR A 133 0.09 -21.15 -1.60
C TYR A 133 -0.37 -21.71 -0.26
N THR A 134 0.12 -21.14 0.83
CA THR A 134 -0.34 -21.45 2.19
C THR A 134 -0.87 -20.17 2.83
N VAL A 135 -2.03 -20.27 3.44
CA VAL A 135 -2.61 -19.15 4.20
C VAL A 135 -1.73 -18.93 5.43
N ALA A 136 -1.28 -17.69 5.61
CA ALA A 136 -0.45 -17.30 6.74
C ALA A 136 -1.21 -17.36 8.06
#